data_AF-A0A1W9VEZ8-F1
#
_entry.id   AF-A0A1W9VEZ8-F1
#
_cell.length_a   1.000
_cell.length_b   1.000
_cell.length_c   1.000
_cell.angle_alpha   90.00
_cell.angle_beta   90.00
_cell.angle_gamma   90.00
#
_symmetry.space_group_name_H-M   'P 1'
#
loop_
_entity.id
_entity.type
_entity.pdbx_description
1 polymer ?
#
loop_
_entity_poly.entity_id
_entity_poly.type
_entity_poly.pdbx_seq_one_letter_code
_entity_poly.pdbx_strand_id
1 'polypeptide(L)'
;MEFRDYRFELIQTGIALFGHYGFEKTSINQISGTCGIAKGSFYNFFTSKESFFLQEYTSSLSGDMDNFRMIYSTIIRRGLFHDQG
;
A
#
# COMPACT_ATOMS: atom_id res chain seq x y z
N MET A 1 25.12 9.39 -0.56
CA MET A 1 24.10 9.71 -1.57
C MET A 1 22.91 8.82 -1.24
N GLU A 2 21.85 9.36 -0.67
CA GLU A 2 20.63 8.57 -0.43
C GLU A 2 19.96 8.26 -1.76
N PHE A 3 19.66 6.98 -1.99
CA PHE A 3 18.93 6.56 -3.18
C PHE A 3 17.44 6.77 -2.90
N ARG A 4 16.81 7.69 -3.64
CA ARG A 4 15.39 8.01 -3.42
C ARG A 4 14.51 6.94 -4.07
N ASP A 5 13.64 6.31 -3.29
CA ASP A 5 12.70 5.30 -3.78
C ASP A 5 11.37 5.96 -4.18
N TYR A 6 11.33 6.47 -5.41
CA TYR A 6 10.13 7.12 -5.95
C TYR A 6 8.92 6.18 -6.03
N ARG A 7 9.13 4.86 -6.17
CA ARG A 7 8.03 3.92 -6.16
C ARG A 7 7.37 3.95 -4.78
N PHE A 8 8.16 3.83 -3.73
CA PHE A 8 7.65 3.91 -2.35
C PHE A 8 7.00 5.27 -2.03
N GLU A 9 7.59 6.39 -2.45
CA GLU A 9 7.01 7.71 -2.22
C GLU A 9 5.65 7.91 -2.93
N LEU A 10 5.53 7.42 -4.16
CA LEU A 10 4.27 7.44 -4.92
C LEU A 10 3.17 6.68 -4.18
N ILE A 11 3.50 5.48 -3.70
CA ILE A 11 2.64 4.59 -2.90
C ILE A 11 2.11 5.33 -1.66
N GLN A 12 3.00 5.82 -0.81
CA GLN A 12 2.63 6.52 0.42
C GLN A 12 1.78 7.76 0.17
N THR A 13 2.18 8.56 -0.82
CA THR A 13 1.44 9.77 -1.22
C THR A 13 0.07 9.42 -1.77
N GLY A 14 -0.03 8.37 -2.59
CA GLY A 14 -1.29 7.88 -3.14
C GLY A 14 -2.24 7.40 -2.05
N ILE A 15 -1.77 6.60 -1.09
CA ILE A 15 -2.56 6.14 0.06
C ILE A 15 -3.17 7.33 0.81
N ALA A 16 -2.34 8.33 1.15
CA ALA A 16 -2.78 9.50 1.87
C ALA A 16 -3.84 10.31 1.09
N LEU A 17 -3.60 10.56 -0.20
CA LEU A 17 -4.50 11.33 -1.05
C LEU A 17 -5.81 10.59 -1.34
N PHE A 18 -5.75 9.28 -1.60
CA PHE A 18 -6.95 8.46 -1.78
C PHE A 18 -7.79 8.37 -0.51
N GLY A 19 -7.16 8.24 0.67
CA GLY A 19 -7.88 8.24 1.95
C GLY A 19 -8.56 9.59 2.25
N HIS A 20 -7.96 10.70 1.82
CA HIS A 20 -8.48 12.03 2.11
C HIS A 20 -9.50 12.53 1.07
N TYR A 21 -9.27 12.32 -0.22
CA TYR A 21 -10.11 12.85 -1.30
C TYR A 21 -10.97 11.78 -2.00
N GLY A 22 -10.68 10.50 -1.79
CA GLY A 22 -11.28 9.39 -2.52
C GLY A 22 -10.60 9.11 -3.88
N PHE A 23 -10.91 7.95 -4.46
CA PHE A 23 -10.33 7.52 -5.74
C PHE A 23 -10.60 8.53 -6.86
N GLU A 24 -11.87 8.83 -7.15
CA GLU A 24 -12.28 9.69 -8.28
C GLU A 24 -11.58 11.05 -8.31
N LYS A 25 -11.52 11.74 -7.16
CA LYS A 25 -11.00 13.10 -7.06
C LYS A 25 -9.47 13.19 -7.04
N THR A 26 -8.78 12.08 -6.79
CA THR A 26 -7.31 12.06 -6.74
C THR A 26 -6.74 11.80 -8.14
N SER A 27 -5.84 12.66 -8.61
CA SER A 27 -5.23 12.51 -9.93
C SER A 27 -3.77 12.04 -9.87
N ILE A 28 -3.32 11.33 -10.89
CA ILE A 28 -1.90 10.93 -11.02
C ILE A 28 -0.97 12.15 -11.09
N ASN A 29 -1.43 13.26 -11.68
CA ASN A 29 -0.67 14.51 -11.69
C ASN A 29 -0.45 15.05 -10.27
N GLN A 30 -1.48 15.02 -9.43
CA GLN A 30 -1.39 15.48 -8.05
C GLN A 30 -0.40 14.61 -7.27
N ILE A 31 -0.54 13.28 -7.35
CA ILE A 31 0.37 12.34 -6.67
C ILE A 31 1.83 12.54 -7.13
N SER A 32 2.04 12.56 -8.46
CA SER A 32 3.38 12.73 -9.05
C SER A 32 4.00 14.08 -8.68
N GLY A 33 3.19 15.14 -8.73
CA GLY A 33 3.62 16.49 -8.37
C GLY A 33 4.00 16.62 -6.91
N THR A 34 3.26 15.98 -6.00
CA THR A 34 3.61 15.92 -4.57
C THR A 34 4.93 15.18 -4.33
N CYS A 35 5.24 14.14 -5.13
CA CYS A 35 6.51 13.42 -5.08
C CYS A 35 7.65 14.16 -5.82
N GLY A 36 7.38 15.31 -6.44
CA GLY A 36 8.38 16.08 -7.19
C GLY A 36 8.82 15.41 -8.51
N ILE A 37 8.01 14.51 -9.08
CA ILE A 37 8.32 13.84 -10.35
C ILE A 37 7.31 14.19 -11.44
N ALA A 38 7.72 14.05 -12.70
CA ALA A 38 6.84 14.23 -13.83
C ALA A 38 5.79 13.10 -13.89
N LYS A 39 4.58 13.42 -14.37
CA LYS A 39 3.54 12.42 -14.63
C LYS A 39 4.03 11.26 -15.50
N GLY A 40 4.86 11.55 -16.50
CA GLY A 40 5.45 10.50 -17.36
C GLY A 40 6.26 9.48 -16.56
N SER A 41 6.97 9.93 -15.52
CA SER A 41 7.77 9.07 -14.64
C SER A 41 6.91 8.10 -13.82
N PHE A 42 5.68 8.49 -13.47
CA PHE A 42 4.73 7.58 -12.82
C PHE A 42 4.48 6.33 -13.66
N TYR A 43 4.32 6.50 -14.98
CA TYR A 43 4.02 5.41 -15.89
C TYR A 43 5.19 4.43 -16.11
N ASN A 44 6.39 4.75 -15.61
CA ASN A 44 7.49 3.79 -15.54
C ASN A 44 7.30 2.77 -14.41
N PHE A 45 6.46 3.09 -13.42
CA PHE A 45 6.22 2.23 -12.24
C PHE A 45 4.84 1.56 -12.26
N PHE A 46 3.82 2.24 -12.81
CA PHE A 46 2.43 1.79 -12.79
C PHE A 46 1.74 2.11 -14.12
N THR A 47 0.95 1.17 -14.65
CA THR A 47 0.34 1.31 -15.98
C THR A 47 -0.90 2.19 -15.98
N SER A 48 -1.64 2.25 -14.87
CA SER A 48 -2.82 3.11 -14.73
C SER A 48 -3.07 3.54 -13.28
N LYS A 49 -4.06 4.43 -13.09
CA LYS A 49 -4.50 4.87 -11.76
C LYS A 49 -5.18 3.72 -10.99
N GLU A 50 -5.93 2.89 -11.71
CA GLU A 50 -6.59 1.69 -11.19
C GLU A 50 -5.56 0.63 -10.79
N SER A 51 -4.56 0.35 -11.64
CA SER A 51 -3.51 -0.62 -11.30
C SER A 51 -2.73 -0.19 -10.06
N PHE A 52 -2.43 1.10 -9.97
CA PHE A 52 -1.79 1.69 -8.79
C PHE A 52 -2.70 1.53 -7.57
N PHE A 53 -3.94 2.03 -7.62
CA PHE A 53 -4.88 1.94 -6.51
C PHE A 53 -5.11 0.50 -6.03
N LEU A 54 -5.29 -0.46 -6.95
CA LEU A 54 -5.47 -1.87 -6.60
C LEU A 54 -4.23 -2.47 -5.93
N GLN A 55 -3.04 -2.12 -6.40
CA GLN A 55 -1.79 -2.56 -5.79
C GLN A 55 -1.66 -2.02 -4.36
N GLU A 56 -1.97 -0.74 -4.15
CA GLU A 56 -1.97 -0.11 -2.83
C GLU A 56 -3.00 -0.74 -1.89
N TYR A 57 -4.23 -0.93 -2.37
CA TYR A 57 -5.32 -1.50 -1.57
C TYR A 57 -5.04 -2.95 -1.18
N THR A 58 -4.51 -3.75 -2.12
CA THR A 58 -4.15 -5.14 -1.86
C THR A 58 -3.04 -5.23 -0.82
N SER A 59 -2.05 -4.33 -0.90
CA SER A 59 -0.93 -4.29 0.05
C SER A 59 -1.36 -3.82 1.45
N SER A 60 -2.32 -2.90 1.52
CA SER A 60 -2.88 -2.41 2.79
C SER A 60 -3.71 -3.50 3.48
N LEU A 61 -4.53 -4.24 2.72
CA LEU A 61 -5.31 -5.37 3.23
C LEU A 61 -4.45 -6.55 3.67
N SER A 62 -3.32 -6.82 2.99
CA SER A 62 -2.42 -7.90 3.38
C SER A 62 -1.68 -7.63 4.68
N GLY A 63 -1.34 -6.37 4.99
CA GLY A 63 -0.64 -6.01 6.23
C GLY A 63 -1.45 -6.33 7.49
N ASP A 64 -2.76 -6.03 7.47
CA ASP A 64 -3.67 -6.41 8.55
C ASP A 64 -3.73 -7.95 8.69
N MET A 65 -3.85 -8.66 7.56
CA MET A 65 -3.88 -10.12 7.54
C MET A 65 -2.58 -10.77 8.03
N ASP A 66 -1.42 -10.16 7.76
CA ASP A 66 -0.12 -10.64 8.23
C ASP A 66 0.01 -10.52 9.75
N ASN A 67 -0.47 -9.43 10.36
CA ASN A 67 -0.50 -9.28 11.81
C ASN A 67 -1.42 -10.34 12.46
N PHE A 68 -2.61 -10.56 11.91
CA PHE A 68 -3.51 -11.63 12.38
C PHE A 68 -2.90 -13.01 12.22
N ARG A 69 -2.29 -13.30 11.07
CA ARG A 69 -1.59 -14.56 10.81
C ARG A 69 -0.42 -14.77 11.78
N MET A 70 0.32 -13.72 12.09
CA MET A 70 1.44 -13.78 13.04
C MET A 70 0.94 -14.13 14.45
N ILE A 71 -0.10 -13.44 14.93
CA ILE A 71 -0.70 -13.71 16.23
C ILE A 71 -1.27 -15.14 16.25
N TYR A 72 -2.05 -15.52 15.25
CA TYR A 72 -2.65 -16.85 15.18
C TYR A 72 -1.60 -17.96 15.16
N SER A 73 -0.57 -17.84 14.32
CA SER A 73 0.55 -18.81 14.28
C SER A 73 1.33 -18.86 15.59
N THR A 74 1.45 -17.73 16.30
CA THR A 74 2.09 -17.66 17.62
C THR A 74 1.26 -18.36 18.68
N ILE A 75 -0.06 -18.18 18.69
CA ILE A 75 -0.96 -18.79 19.67
C ILE A 75 -1.05 -20.31 19.43
N ILE A 76 -1.15 -20.75 18.17
CA ILE A 76 -1.14 -22.16 17.78
C ILE A 76 0.19 -22.83 18.14
N ARG A 77 1.35 -22.21 17.82
CA ARG A 77 2.67 -22.76 18.21
C ARG A 77 2.87 -22.86 19.72
N ARG A 78 2.23 -21.98 20.49
CA ARG A 78 2.27 -21.99 21.97
C ARG A 78 1.27 -22.97 22.59
N GLY A 79 0.48 -23.70 21.79
CA GLY A 79 -0.49 -24.69 22.30
C GLY A 79 -1.62 -24.07 23.11
N LEU A 80 -1.86 -22.77 23.01
CA LEU A 80 -2.89 -22.04 23.76
C LEU A 80 -4.32 -22.29 23.23
N PHE A 81 -4.43 -23.04 22.15
CA PHE A 81 -5.65 -23.72 21.72
C PHE A 81 -5.37 -25.23 21.66
N HIS A 82 -5.06 -25.81 22.82
CA HIS A 82 -5.28 -27.25 22.97
C HIS A 82 -6.79 -27.44 23.09
N ASP A 83 -7.33 -28.10 22.09
CA ASP A 83 -8.71 -28.60 22.02
C ASP A 83 -9.20 -29.08 23.39
N GLN A 84 -10.26 -28.46 23.87
CA GLN A 84 -11.10 -28.96 24.96
C GLN A 84 -12.47 -29.25 24.37
N GLY A 85 -12.56 -30.30 23.54
CA GLY A 85 -13.81 -30.99 23.23
C GLY A 85 -14.34 -30.80 21.81
#